data_AF-A0A3N5FFL3-F1
#
_entry.id   AF-A0A3N5FFL3-F1
#
_cell.length_a   1.000
_cell.length_b   1.000
_cell.length_c   1.000
_cell.angle_alpha   90.00
_cell.angle_beta   90.00
_cell.angle_gamma   90.00
#
_symmetry.space_group_name_H-M   'P 1'
#
loop_
_entity.id
_entity.type
_entity.pdbx_description
1 polymer ?
#
loop_
_entity_poly.entity_id
_entity_poly.type
_entity_poly.pdbx_seq_one_letter_code
_entity_poly.pdbx_strand_id
1 'polypeptide(L)'
;MSRVASVETFIVTVPRDTPYLGPLAPGERVNARGYVVRRGNGAIYPIVDRSIVVRITTEDGAIGWGETYGICAPRATCEIINDLLAPVTIGADPTDVEHVWDELYGLMRVRGC
;
A
#
# COMPACT_ATOMS: atom_id res chain seq x y z
N MET A 1 -22.35 16.80 -6.40
CA MET A 1 -21.03 16.65 -5.78
C MET A 1 -20.09 16.09 -6.82
N SER A 2 -18.83 16.50 -6.82
CA SER A 2 -17.82 16.04 -7.77
C SER A 2 -17.51 14.57 -7.56
N ARG A 3 -17.37 13.77 -8.63
CA ARG A 3 -17.09 12.33 -8.53
C ARG A 3 -15.60 12.04 -8.57
N VAL A 4 -15.21 10.86 -8.08
CA VAL A 4 -13.84 10.36 -8.28
C VAL A 4 -13.58 10.15 -9.77
N ALA A 5 -12.53 10.78 -10.30
CA ALA A 5 -12.12 10.69 -11.69
C ALA A 5 -10.90 9.78 -11.89
N SER A 6 -9.97 9.73 -10.94
CA SER A 6 -8.79 8.86 -11.01
C SER A 6 -8.32 8.38 -9.65
N VAL A 7 -7.68 7.20 -9.65
CA VAL A 7 -6.97 6.62 -8.51
C VAL A 7 -5.60 6.16 -9.00
N GLU A 8 -4.53 6.60 -8.34
CA GLU A 8 -3.15 6.31 -8.74
C GLU A 8 -2.33 5.84 -7.55
N THR A 9 -1.49 4.81 -7.75
CA THR A 9 -0.64 4.26 -6.70
C THR A 9 0.84 4.57 -6.94
N PHE A 10 1.54 4.92 -5.85
CA PHE A 10 2.95 5.27 -5.84
C PHE A 10 3.68 4.46 -4.77
N ILE A 11 4.87 3.97 -5.10
CA ILE A 11 5.75 3.33 -4.13
C ILE A 11 6.82 4.35 -3.74
N VAL A 12 6.75 4.84 -2.51
CA VAL A 12 7.73 5.80 -1.99
C VAL A 12 8.80 5.02 -1.25
N THR A 13 10.05 5.09 -1.71
CA THR A 13 11.19 4.40 -1.09
C THR A 13 12.21 5.42 -0.62
N VAL A 14 12.59 5.33 0.66
CA VAL A 14 13.59 6.19 1.28
C VAL A 14 14.76 5.31 1.77
N PRO A 15 16.00 5.60 1.35
CA PRO A 15 17.16 4.83 1.81
C PRO A 15 17.38 5.02 3.31
N ARG A 16 17.95 4.01 3.97
CA ARG A 16 18.43 4.10 5.35
C ARG A 16 19.90 3.72 5.44
N ASP A 17 20.64 4.42 6.27
CA ASP A 17 22.02 4.05 6.61
C ASP A 17 22.05 2.81 7.51
N THR A 18 21.10 2.72 8.44
CA THR A 18 20.91 1.57 9.33
C THR A 18 19.48 1.04 9.19
N PRO A 19 19.29 -0.26 8.92
CA PRO A 19 17.96 -0.86 8.83
C PRO A 19 17.14 -0.68 10.11
N TYR A 20 15.82 -0.77 10.00
CA TYR A 20 14.91 -0.72 11.14
C TYR A 20 15.27 -1.79 12.18
N LEU A 21 15.19 -1.45 13.48
CA LEU A 21 15.69 -2.23 14.63
C LEU A 21 17.23 -2.32 14.76
N GLY A 22 17.98 -1.51 14.01
CA GLY A 22 19.43 -1.38 14.18
C GLY A 22 20.27 -2.22 13.20
N PRO A 23 21.60 -2.27 13.42
CA PRO A 23 22.53 -2.99 12.55
C PRO A 23 22.23 -4.49 12.50
N LEU A 24 22.80 -5.18 11.51
CA LEU A 24 22.65 -6.63 11.40
C LEU A 24 23.33 -7.35 12.56
N ALA A 25 22.61 -8.26 13.20
CA ALA A 25 23.21 -9.15 14.21
C ALA A 25 24.07 -10.24 13.54
N PRO A 26 25.00 -10.89 14.26
CA PRO A 26 25.79 -11.99 13.72
C PRO A 26 24.94 -13.09 13.08
N GLY A 27 25.22 -13.40 11.80
CA GLY A 27 24.50 -14.40 11.02
C GLY A 27 23.23 -13.91 10.32
N GLU A 28 22.80 -12.67 10.56
CA GLU A 28 21.81 -12.00 9.72
C GLU A 28 22.44 -11.57 8.39
N ARG A 29 21.67 -11.69 7.31
CA ARG A 29 22.13 -11.33 5.96
C ARG A 29 21.00 -10.70 5.18
N VAL A 30 21.35 -9.73 4.36
CA VAL A 30 20.43 -9.12 3.40
C VAL A 30 20.35 -10.02 2.17
N ASN A 31 19.14 -10.39 1.75
CA ASN A 31 18.95 -11.17 0.53
C ASN A 31 19.02 -10.29 -0.73
N ALA A 32 18.96 -10.92 -1.91
CA ALA A 32 19.05 -10.24 -3.21
C ALA A 32 17.96 -9.18 -3.47
N ARG A 33 16.92 -9.11 -2.64
CA ARG A 33 15.81 -8.15 -2.76
C ARG A 33 15.84 -7.05 -1.69
N GLY A 34 16.91 -6.99 -0.89
CA GLY A 34 17.05 -5.97 0.16
C GLY A 34 16.27 -6.27 1.43
N TYR A 35 16.00 -7.55 1.74
CA TYR A 35 15.35 -7.94 2.98
C TYR A 35 16.28 -8.71 3.92
N VAL A 36 16.07 -8.54 5.21
CA VAL A 36 16.71 -9.30 6.29
C VAL A 36 15.64 -9.98 7.15
N VAL A 37 15.89 -11.22 7.58
CA VAL A 37 15.09 -11.88 8.62
C VAL A 37 15.78 -11.65 9.97
N ARG A 38 15.06 -11.04 10.91
CA ARG A 38 15.59 -10.79 12.27
C ARG A 38 15.54 -12.07 13.09
N ARG A 39 16.68 -12.54 13.60
CA ARG A 39 16.72 -13.86 14.30
C ARG A 39 15.95 -13.86 15.61
N GLY A 40 15.86 -12.71 16.29
CA GLY A 40 15.18 -12.59 17.57
C GLY A 40 13.66 -12.81 17.50
N ASN A 41 13.01 -12.52 16.36
CA ASN A 41 11.56 -12.67 16.21
C ASN A 41 11.12 -13.46 14.95
N GLY A 42 12.05 -13.83 14.07
CA GLY A 42 11.76 -14.57 12.84
C GLY A 42 11.08 -13.76 11.73
N ALA A 43 10.86 -12.46 11.91
CA ALA A 43 10.16 -11.62 10.94
C ALA A 43 11.12 -11.01 9.89
N ILE A 44 10.57 -10.73 8.71
CA ILE A 44 11.29 -10.14 7.58
C ILE A 44 11.12 -8.61 7.54
N TYR A 45 12.20 -7.88 7.29
CA TYR A 45 12.23 -6.43 7.21
C TYR A 45 13.03 -5.96 5.99
N PRO A 46 12.62 -4.89 5.30
CA PRO A 46 13.45 -4.25 4.28
C PRO A 46 14.61 -3.48 4.92
N ILE A 47 15.67 -3.25 4.15
CA ILE A 47 16.78 -2.35 4.55
C ILE A 47 16.50 -0.87 4.22
N VAL A 48 15.35 -0.58 3.63
CA VAL A 48 14.86 0.76 3.26
C VAL A 48 13.51 1.00 3.91
N ASP A 49 13.14 2.26 4.13
CA ASP A 49 11.76 2.59 4.44
C ASP A 49 10.95 2.65 3.16
N ARG A 50 9.74 2.08 3.20
CA ARG A 50 8.86 2.03 2.02
C ARG A 50 7.40 2.00 2.40
N SER A 51 6.63 2.88 1.78
CA SER A 51 5.17 2.92 1.86
C SER A 51 4.55 2.95 0.47
N ILE A 52 3.23 2.72 0.43
CA ILE A 52 2.42 2.93 -0.76
C ILE A 52 1.56 4.15 -0.49
N VAL A 53 1.64 5.11 -1.41
CA VAL A 53 0.83 6.32 -1.37
C VAL A 53 -0.19 6.23 -2.50
N VAL A 54 -1.42 6.62 -2.22
CA VAL A 54 -2.53 6.62 -3.18
C VAL A 54 -3.00 8.06 -3.38
N ARG A 55 -3.09 8.49 -4.63
CA ARG A 55 -3.70 9.76 -5.02
C ARG A 55 -5.08 9.49 -5.58
N ILE A 56 -6.08 10.24 -5.11
CA ILE A 56 -7.43 10.25 -5.69
C ILE A 56 -7.70 11.65 -6.21
N THR A 57 -8.12 11.77 -7.46
CA THR A 57 -8.49 13.05 -8.08
C THR A 57 -9.96 13.04 -8.44
N THR A 58 -10.68 14.10 -8.14
CA THR A 58 -12.10 14.28 -8.51
C THR A 58 -12.25 15.00 -9.84
N GLU A 59 -13.44 14.96 -10.45
CA GLU A 59 -13.73 15.58 -11.75
C GLU A 59 -13.50 17.10 -11.77
N ASP A 60 -13.74 17.79 -10.66
CA ASP A 60 -13.47 19.22 -10.46
C ASP A 60 -12.02 19.53 -10.03
N GLY A 61 -11.15 18.51 -9.96
CA GLY A 61 -9.71 18.66 -9.75
C GLY A 61 -9.27 18.70 -8.29
N ALA A 62 -10.13 18.41 -7.32
CA ALA A 62 -9.70 18.21 -5.94
C ALA A 62 -8.83 16.95 -5.83
N ILE A 63 -7.81 16.98 -4.96
CA ILE A 63 -6.84 15.89 -4.80
C ILE A 63 -6.81 15.44 -3.34
N GLY A 64 -7.07 14.16 -3.11
CA GLY A 64 -6.91 13.47 -1.84
C GLY A 64 -5.71 12.52 -1.85
N TRP A 65 -5.10 12.33 -0.68
CA TRP A 65 -3.97 11.42 -0.49
C TRP A 65 -4.26 10.42 0.64
N GLY A 66 -3.97 9.16 0.38
CA GLY A 66 -3.96 8.08 1.37
C GLY A 66 -2.62 7.35 1.40
N GLU A 67 -2.34 6.64 2.48
CA GLU A 67 -1.11 5.87 2.64
C GLU A 67 -1.39 4.51 3.29
N THR A 68 -0.64 3.48 2.86
CA THR A 68 -0.62 2.18 3.51
C THR A 68 0.77 1.54 3.46
N TYR A 69 0.91 0.38 4.11
CA TYR A 69 2.17 -0.34 4.20
C TYR A 69 2.70 -0.77 2.84
N GLY A 70 3.98 -0.48 2.60
CA GLY A 70 4.73 -0.89 1.40
C GLY A 70 6.05 -1.60 1.72
N ILE A 71 6.29 -1.93 2.99
CA ILE A 71 7.58 -2.43 3.46
C ILE A 71 7.95 -3.77 2.80
N CYS A 72 6.97 -4.63 2.53
CA CYS A 72 7.16 -5.93 1.88
C CYS A 72 6.24 -6.06 0.67
N ALA A 73 6.82 -6.43 -0.48
CA ALA A 73 6.09 -6.70 -1.74
C ALA A 73 5.01 -5.64 -2.10
N PRO A 74 5.32 -4.34 -2.10
CA PRO A 74 4.31 -3.27 -2.25
C PRO A 74 3.49 -3.36 -3.53
N ARG A 75 4.07 -3.94 -4.59
CA ARG A 75 3.39 -4.13 -5.87
C ARG A 75 2.14 -5.00 -5.76
N ALA A 76 2.06 -5.91 -4.78
CA ALA A 76 0.87 -6.72 -4.57
C ALA A 76 -0.33 -5.86 -4.17
N THR A 77 -0.14 -4.97 -3.19
CA THR A 77 -1.19 -4.03 -2.76
C THR A 77 -1.51 -3.00 -3.85
N CYS A 78 -0.49 -2.50 -4.57
CA CYS A 78 -0.75 -1.64 -5.74
C CYS A 78 -1.62 -2.35 -6.78
N GLU A 79 -1.39 -3.64 -7.02
CA GLU A 79 -2.19 -4.41 -7.98
C GLU A 79 -3.63 -4.59 -7.51
N ILE A 80 -3.85 -4.90 -6.23
CA ILE A 80 -5.21 -4.96 -5.65
C ILE A 80 -5.93 -3.63 -5.88
N ILE A 81 -5.25 -2.49 -5.68
CA ILE A 81 -5.85 -1.18 -5.90
C ILE A 81 -6.12 -0.95 -7.39
N ASN A 82 -5.13 -1.13 -8.26
CA ASN A 82 -5.22 -0.74 -9.67
C ASN A 82 -6.15 -1.66 -10.48
N ASP A 83 -6.09 -2.97 -10.25
CA ASP A 83 -6.87 -3.98 -11.00
C ASP A 83 -8.31 -4.10 -10.49
N LEU A 84 -8.49 -4.06 -9.17
CA LEU A 84 -9.78 -4.42 -8.55
C LEU A 84 -10.52 -3.22 -7.95
N LEU A 85 -9.89 -2.45 -7.07
CA LEU A 85 -10.61 -1.45 -6.26
C LEU A 85 -10.84 -0.13 -7.01
N ALA A 86 -9.83 0.34 -7.76
CA ALA A 86 -9.89 1.60 -8.49
C ALA A 86 -11.01 1.64 -9.54
N PRO A 87 -11.22 0.60 -10.38
CA PRO A 87 -12.33 0.61 -11.35
C PRO A 87 -13.72 0.73 -10.72
N VAL A 88 -13.92 0.24 -9.50
CA VAL A 88 -15.18 0.37 -8.75
C VAL A 88 -15.28 1.72 -8.05
N THR A 89 -14.15 2.28 -7.60
CA THR A 89 -14.11 3.57 -6.89
C THR A 89 -14.32 4.77 -7.83
N ILE A 90 -13.92 4.66 -9.10
CA ILE A 90 -14.14 5.72 -10.11
C ILE A 90 -15.65 5.93 -10.31
N GLY A 91 -16.08 7.20 -10.25
CA GLY A 91 -17.50 7.58 -10.29
C GLY A 91 -18.19 7.64 -8.93
N ALA A 92 -17.55 7.18 -7.84
CA ALA A 92 -18.11 7.26 -6.49
C ALA A 92 -18.15 8.70 -5.96
N ASP A 93 -19.01 8.93 -4.95
CA ASP A 93 -18.99 10.18 -4.17
C ASP A 93 -17.80 10.16 -3.19
N PRO A 94 -16.83 11.08 -3.29
CA PRO A 94 -15.69 11.11 -2.38
C PRO A 94 -16.08 11.48 -0.94
N THR A 95 -17.29 11.97 -0.70
CA THR A 95 -17.78 12.32 0.64
C THR A 95 -18.48 11.16 1.36
N ASP A 96 -18.88 10.11 0.63
CA ASP A 96 -19.59 8.94 1.18
C ASP A 96 -18.59 7.80 1.51
N VAL A 97 -17.59 8.13 2.33
CA VAL A 97 -16.41 7.28 2.56
C VAL A 97 -16.76 5.91 3.15
N GLU A 98 -17.66 5.87 4.13
CA GLU A 98 -18.05 4.63 4.83
C GLU A 98 -18.79 3.68 3.88
N HIS A 99 -19.70 4.21 3.05
CA HIS A 99 -20.41 3.40 2.06
C HIS A 99 -19.47 2.79 1.02
N VAL A 100 -18.57 3.62 0.47
CA VAL A 100 -17.55 3.14 -0.48
C VAL A 100 -16.66 2.09 0.17
N TRP A 101 -16.27 2.28 1.43
CA TRP A 101 -15.46 1.30 2.16
C TRP A 101 -16.19 -0.04 2.31
N ASP A 102 -17.45 -0.03 2.76
CA ASP A 102 -18.27 -1.23 2.94
C ASP A 102 -18.48 -1.98 1.62
N GLU A 103 -18.74 -1.25 0.53
CA GLU A 103 -18.87 -1.81 -0.82
C GLU A 103 -17.58 -2.53 -1.24
N LEU A 104 -16.44 -1.83 -1.19
CA LEU A 104 -15.14 -2.36 -1.59
C LEU A 104 -14.74 -3.58 -0.75
N TYR A 105 -14.95 -3.53 0.57
CA TYR A 105 -14.71 -4.66 1.47
C TYR A 105 -15.59 -5.86 1.12
N GLY A 106 -16.85 -5.59 0.77
CA GLY A 106 -17.83 -6.59 0.38
C GLY A 106 -17.52 -7.33 -0.92
N LEU A 107 -16.78 -6.72 -1.86
CA LEU A 107 -16.52 -7.26 -3.19
C LEU A 107 -15.90 -8.66 -3.18
N MET A 108 -15.06 -8.97 -2.19
CA MET A 108 -14.30 -10.23 -2.12
C MET A 108 -14.81 -11.22 -1.06
N ARG A 109 -15.83 -10.85 -0.26
CA ARG A 109 -16.20 -11.57 0.98
C ARG A 109 -16.71 -13.00 0.81
N VAL A 110 -17.28 -13.35 -0.35
CA VAL A 110 -17.88 -14.68 -0.61
C VAL A 110 -16.89 -15.66 -1.25
N ARG A 111 -15.64 -15.24 -1.46
CA ARG A 111 -14.59 -16.10 -2.00
C ARG A 111 -13.98 -16.90 -0.84
N GLY A 112 -14.52 -18.09 -0.62
CA GLY A 112 -13.95 -19.07 0.31
C GLY A 112 -12.84 -19.89 -0.34
N CYS A 113 -11.73 -20.04 0.36
CA CYS A 113 -10.88 -21.22 0.30
C CYS A 113 -11.01 -22.00 1.61
#